data_AF-A0A3D4GIJ7-F1
#
_entry.id   AF-A0A3D4GIJ7-F1
#
_cell.length_a   1.000
_cell.length_b   1.000
_cell.length_c   1.000
_cell.angle_alpha   90.00
_cell.angle_beta   90.00
_cell.angle_gamma   90.00
#
_symmetry.space_group_name_H-M   'P 1'
#
loop_
_entity.id
_entity.type
_entity.pdbx_description
1 polymer ?
#
loop_
_entity_poly.entity_id
_entity_poly.type
_entity_poly.pdbx_seq_one_letter_code
_entity_poly.pdbx_strand_id
1 'polypeptide(L)'
;MHYSFTRLYGNKLFLFLETIFLFILPLVILKVHPSLYRFRTIAMIIALPYLVFVMKTVGISQKKLGLSLRNFLQSMRSLILPTILCIFIIFITFRYFPSIFDIHTLNSMRNILSITNPFLHVVFTYFIVSAPLQELLFRAFLTSRLQLVSQNKYFLIAYTSLIFMFIHLPLQNFFITIVALLLGILWEINFIKYRNIVSISLSHALIGGFFVYNLLLIQ
;
A
#
# COMPACT_ATOMS: atom_id res chain seq x y z
N MET A 1 -1.48 -30.26 -13.41
CA MET A 1 -1.89 -29.31 -12.34
C MET A 1 -1.80 -27.84 -12.75
N HIS A 2 -0.69 -27.36 -13.34
CA HIS A 2 -0.50 -25.93 -13.69
C HIS A 2 -1.64 -25.30 -14.52
N TYR A 3 -2.15 -26.02 -15.54
CA TYR A 3 -3.24 -25.53 -16.39
C TYR A 3 -4.55 -25.25 -15.63
N SER A 4 -4.87 -26.05 -14.62
CA SER A 4 -6.09 -25.89 -13.81
C SER A 4 -6.02 -24.62 -12.95
N PHE A 5 -4.88 -24.35 -12.32
CA PHE A 5 -4.67 -23.14 -11.53
C PHE A 5 -4.69 -21.89 -12.40
N THR A 6 -4.02 -21.88 -13.55
CA THR A 6 -4.05 -20.72 -14.46
C THR A 6 -5.48 -20.41 -14.92
N ARG A 7 -6.31 -21.43 -15.17
CA ARG A 7 -7.74 -21.24 -15.49
C ARG A 7 -8.53 -20.68 -14.31
N LEU A 8 -8.29 -21.16 -13.10
CA LEU A 8 -8.94 -20.65 -11.88
C LEU A 8 -8.56 -19.18 -11.63
N TYR A 9 -7.28 -18.85 -11.63
CA TYR A 9 -6.81 -17.48 -11.41
C TYR A 9 -7.15 -16.57 -12.62
N GLY A 10 -7.32 -17.09 -13.83
CA GLY A 10 -7.86 -16.33 -14.96
C GLY A 10 -9.35 -15.98 -14.85
N ASN A 11 -10.08 -16.56 -13.87
CA ASN A 11 -11.51 -16.37 -13.72
C ASN A 11 -11.86 -15.06 -12.97
N LYS A 12 -12.77 -14.26 -13.53
CA LYS A 12 -13.24 -12.99 -12.95
C LYS A 12 -14.00 -13.16 -11.63
N LEU A 13 -14.83 -14.21 -11.51
CA LEU A 13 -15.55 -14.53 -10.26
C LEU A 13 -14.56 -14.91 -9.16
N PHE A 14 -13.55 -15.71 -9.49
CA PHE A 14 -12.52 -16.07 -8.52
C PHE A 14 -11.75 -14.84 -8.04
N LEU A 15 -11.34 -13.94 -8.95
CA LEU A 15 -10.76 -12.65 -8.59
C LEU A 15 -11.67 -11.83 -7.67
N PHE A 16 -12.97 -11.78 -7.95
CA PHE A 16 -13.92 -11.04 -7.12
C PHE A 16 -14.01 -11.62 -5.69
N LEU A 17 -14.12 -12.94 -5.57
CA LEU A 17 -14.12 -13.62 -4.26
C LEU A 17 -12.80 -13.41 -3.51
N GLU A 18 -11.68 -13.58 -4.21
CA GLU A 18 -10.34 -13.35 -3.68
C GLU A 18 -10.19 -11.91 -3.13
N THR A 19 -10.70 -10.91 -3.85
CA THR A 19 -10.72 -9.52 -3.37
C THR A 19 -11.61 -9.33 -2.15
N ILE A 20 -12.76 -10.01 -2.09
CA ILE A 20 -13.59 -9.98 -0.88
C ILE A 20 -12.80 -10.51 0.32
N PHE A 21 -12.21 -11.70 0.19
CA PHE A 21 -11.51 -12.34 1.31
C PHE A 21 -10.24 -11.60 1.73
N LEU A 22 -9.44 -11.12 0.79
CA LEU A 22 -8.14 -10.51 1.08
C LEU A 22 -8.23 -9.03 1.47
N PHE A 23 -9.26 -8.30 1.02
CA PHE A 23 -9.34 -6.86 1.22
C PHE A 23 -10.64 -6.42 1.90
N ILE A 24 -11.79 -6.78 1.33
CA ILE A 24 -13.07 -6.24 1.83
C ILE A 24 -13.40 -6.78 3.23
N LEU A 25 -13.26 -8.10 3.43
CA LEU A 25 -13.55 -8.75 4.71
C LEU A 25 -12.65 -8.19 5.85
N PRO A 26 -11.32 -8.08 5.69
CA PRO A 26 -10.48 -7.40 6.67
C PRO A 26 -10.91 -5.95 6.97
N LEU A 27 -11.34 -5.19 5.96
CA LEU A 27 -11.81 -3.81 6.18
C LEU A 27 -13.14 -3.76 6.94
N VAL A 28 -14.06 -4.68 6.67
CA VAL A 28 -15.30 -4.81 7.43
C VAL A 28 -14.99 -5.20 8.89
N ILE A 29 -14.08 -6.15 9.10
CA ILE A 29 -13.63 -6.54 10.44
C ILE A 29 -13.00 -5.35 11.17
N LEU A 30 -12.14 -4.56 10.51
CA LEU A 30 -11.53 -3.36 11.10
C LEU A 30 -12.54 -2.26 11.41
N LYS A 31 -13.62 -2.15 10.62
CA LYS A 31 -14.71 -1.21 10.92
C LYS A 31 -15.45 -1.57 12.21
N VAL A 32 -15.64 -2.88 12.48
CA VAL A 32 -16.32 -3.37 13.68
C VAL A 32 -15.37 -3.45 14.89
N HIS A 33 -14.10 -3.80 14.64
CA HIS A 33 -13.06 -3.96 15.66
C HIS A 33 -11.80 -3.15 15.32
N PRO A 34 -11.82 -1.81 15.47
CA PRO A 34 -10.68 -0.95 15.10
C PRO A 34 -9.37 -1.27 15.83
N SER A 35 -9.44 -1.83 17.03
CA SER A 35 -8.26 -2.23 17.82
C SER A 35 -7.40 -3.30 17.13
N LEU A 36 -7.97 -4.08 16.20
CA LEU A 36 -7.22 -5.07 15.42
C LEU A 36 -6.23 -4.43 14.43
N TYR A 37 -6.36 -3.13 14.17
CA TYR A 37 -5.44 -2.39 13.29
C TYR A 37 -3.97 -2.49 13.76
N ARG A 38 -3.72 -2.67 15.06
CA ARG A 38 -2.38 -2.90 15.62
C ARG A 38 -1.67 -4.14 15.03
N PHE A 39 -2.45 -5.12 14.56
CA PHE A 39 -1.94 -6.36 13.97
C PHE A 39 -1.79 -6.30 12.45
N ARG A 40 -2.01 -5.13 11.82
CA ARG A 40 -1.97 -4.98 10.34
C ARG A 40 -0.70 -5.53 9.72
N THR A 41 0.47 -5.28 10.32
CA THR A 41 1.76 -5.73 9.77
C THR A 41 1.89 -7.25 9.86
N ILE A 42 1.44 -7.86 10.96
CA ILE A 42 1.41 -9.32 11.11
C ILE A 42 0.46 -9.94 10.08
N ALA A 43 -0.73 -9.36 9.88
CA ALA A 43 -1.67 -9.83 8.87
C ALA A 43 -1.07 -9.80 7.45
N MET A 44 -0.36 -8.72 7.11
CA MET A 44 0.35 -8.61 5.83
C MET A 44 1.49 -9.65 5.69
N ILE A 45 2.22 -9.95 6.78
CA ILE A 45 3.26 -10.99 6.77
C ILE A 45 2.63 -12.38 6.55
N ILE A 46 1.50 -12.66 7.19
CA ILE A 46 0.75 -13.92 7.03
C ILE A 46 0.20 -14.07 5.59
N ALA A 47 -0.03 -12.97 4.87
CA ALA A 47 -0.43 -13.00 3.47
C ALA A 47 0.71 -13.42 2.52
N LEU A 48 1.98 -13.33 2.93
CA LEU A 48 3.13 -13.67 2.08
C LEU A 48 3.16 -15.14 1.64
N PRO A 49 2.94 -16.15 2.51
CA PRO A 49 2.79 -17.54 2.10
C PRO A 49 1.77 -17.74 0.98
N TYR A 50 0.62 -17.10 1.08
CA TYR A 50 -0.42 -17.15 0.06
C TYR A 50 0.06 -16.53 -1.26
N LEU A 51 0.67 -15.35 -1.22
CA LEU A 51 1.27 -14.71 -2.40
C LEU A 51 2.27 -15.63 -3.08
N VAL A 52 3.19 -16.22 -2.31
CA VAL A 52 4.23 -17.13 -2.83
C VAL A 52 3.60 -18.38 -3.46
N PHE A 53 2.55 -18.92 -2.83
CA PHE A 53 1.78 -20.03 -3.38
C PHE A 53 1.20 -19.67 -4.75
N VAL A 54 0.43 -18.57 -4.85
CA VAL A 54 -0.19 -18.13 -6.12
C VAL A 54 0.86 -17.89 -7.20
N MET A 55 1.96 -17.21 -6.85
CA MET A 55 3.04 -16.94 -7.78
C MET A 55 3.64 -18.22 -8.38
N LYS A 56 3.92 -19.21 -7.54
CA LYS A 56 4.49 -20.50 -7.98
C LYS A 56 3.48 -21.28 -8.81
N THR A 57 2.20 -21.30 -8.41
CA THR A 57 1.17 -22.06 -9.12
C THR A 57 0.83 -21.48 -10.49
N VAL A 58 0.94 -20.17 -10.68
CA VAL A 58 0.62 -19.48 -11.95
C VAL A 58 1.87 -19.08 -12.75
N GLY A 59 3.08 -19.27 -12.20
CA GLY A 59 4.32 -18.95 -12.89
C GLY A 59 4.60 -17.45 -13.03
N ILE A 60 4.18 -16.65 -12.04
CA ILE A 60 4.48 -15.20 -12.02
C ILE A 60 5.97 -15.02 -11.68
N SER A 61 6.74 -14.48 -12.62
CA SER A 61 8.17 -14.24 -12.42
C SER A 61 8.45 -13.05 -11.50
N GLN A 62 9.61 -13.08 -10.81
CA GLN A 62 10.09 -11.97 -9.98
C GLN A 62 10.23 -10.66 -10.76
N LYS A 63 10.59 -10.74 -12.06
CA LYS A 63 10.66 -9.59 -12.96
C LYS A 63 9.28 -8.94 -13.14
N LYS A 64 8.19 -9.73 -13.21
CA LYS A 64 6.83 -9.20 -13.33
C LYS A 64 6.38 -8.50 -12.04
N LEU A 65 6.84 -8.97 -10.89
CA LEU A 65 6.70 -8.29 -9.61
C LEU A 65 7.56 -7.02 -9.47
N GLY A 66 8.50 -6.78 -10.37
CA GLY A 66 9.40 -5.64 -10.27
C GLY A 66 10.40 -5.74 -9.12
N LEU A 67 10.68 -6.96 -8.64
CA LEU A 67 11.75 -7.28 -7.68
C LEU A 67 13.11 -7.25 -8.39
N SER A 68 13.46 -6.11 -8.99
CA SER A 68 14.73 -5.92 -9.67
C SER A 68 15.16 -4.46 -9.58
N LEU A 69 16.46 -4.21 -9.63
CA LEU A 69 17.00 -2.84 -9.73
C LEU A 69 16.99 -2.30 -11.17
N ARG A 70 16.47 -3.07 -12.12
CA ARG A 70 16.32 -2.61 -13.50
C ARG A 70 15.38 -1.41 -13.53
N ASN A 71 15.74 -0.40 -14.31
CA ASN A 71 15.00 0.85 -14.46
C ASN A 71 14.82 1.65 -13.14
N PHE A 72 15.56 1.33 -12.07
CA PHE A 72 15.41 1.99 -10.77
C PHE A 72 15.57 3.50 -10.89
N LEU A 73 16.64 3.96 -11.53
CA LEU A 73 16.91 5.38 -11.70
C LEU A 73 15.82 6.09 -12.53
N GLN A 74 15.34 5.47 -13.60
CA GLN A 74 14.29 6.03 -14.45
C GLN A 74 12.96 6.12 -13.70
N SER A 75 12.60 5.06 -12.97
CA SER A 75 11.43 5.06 -12.09
C SER A 75 11.57 6.14 -11.02
N MET A 76 12.72 6.21 -10.35
CA MET A 76 12.95 7.18 -9.27
C MET A 76 12.88 8.61 -9.74
N ARG A 77 13.51 8.95 -10.86
CA ARG A 77 13.45 10.31 -11.43
C ARG A 77 12.01 10.80 -11.61
N SER A 78 11.11 9.91 -12.05
CA SER A 78 9.69 10.27 -12.19
C SER A 78 8.91 10.36 -10.87
N LEU A 79 9.46 9.84 -9.76
CA LEU A 79 8.86 9.91 -8.43
C LEU A 79 9.44 11.02 -7.54
N ILE A 80 10.63 11.57 -7.85
CA ILE A 80 11.28 12.61 -7.03
C ILE A 80 10.36 13.81 -6.83
N LEU A 81 9.90 14.44 -7.91
CA LEU A 81 9.08 15.65 -7.81
C LEU A 81 7.75 15.37 -7.07
N PRO A 82 6.96 14.34 -7.42
CA PRO A 82 5.76 14.01 -6.66
C PRO A 82 6.01 13.73 -5.18
N THR A 83 7.11 13.05 -4.85
CA THR A 83 7.49 12.74 -3.46
C THR A 83 7.77 14.01 -2.67
N ILE A 84 8.60 14.91 -3.22
CA ILE A 84 8.94 16.19 -2.59
C ILE A 84 7.69 17.05 -2.42
N LEU A 85 6.84 17.15 -3.45
CA LEU A 85 5.60 17.92 -3.37
C LEU A 85 4.66 17.36 -2.30
N CYS A 86 4.50 16.04 -2.19
CA CYS A 86 3.67 15.45 -1.15
C CYS A 86 4.22 15.70 0.25
N ILE A 87 5.54 15.55 0.45
CA ILE A 87 6.19 15.85 1.74
C ILE A 87 5.98 17.33 2.11
N PHE A 88 6.16 18.23 1.14
CA PHE A 88 5.94 19.66 1.34
C PHE A 88 4.48 19.97 1.69
N ILE A 89 3.52 19.39 0.98
CA ILE A 89 2.09 19.53 1.30
C ILE A 89 1.81 19.03 2.71
N ILE A 90 2.27 17.83 3.08
CA ILE A 90 2.12 17.27 4.43
C ILE A 90 2.69 18.23 5.48
N PHE A 91 3.89 18.77 5.26
CA PHE A 91 4.53 19.73 6.16
C PHE A 91 3.69 21.00 6.33
N ILE A 92 3.24 21.61 5.22
CA ILE A 92 2.39 22.82 5.26
C ILE A 92 1.06 22.53 5.95
N THR A 93 0.42 21.40 5.64
CA THR A 93 -0.86 21.01 6.27
C THR A 93 -0.70 20.83 7.76
N PHE A 94 0.34 20.13 8.23
CA PHE A 94 0.59 19.98 9.68
C PHE A 94 0.90 21.32 10.35
N ARG A 95 1.67 22.20 9.70
CA ARG A 95 2.11 23.47 10.30
C ARG A 95 1.01 24.52 10.36
N TYR A 96 0.20 24.64 9.31
CA TYR A 96 -0.73 25.76 9.12
C TYR A 96 -2.20 25.34 9.12
N PHE A 97 -2.51 24.07 8.91
CA PHE A 97 -3.88 23.54 8.85
C PHE A 97 -4.06 22.25 9.68
N PRO A 98 -3.62 22.22 10.96
CA PRO A 98 -3.64 20.99 11.76
C PRO A 98 -5.05 20.39 11.94
N SER A 99 -6.11 21.21 11.83
CA SER A 99 -7.50 20.76 11.90
C SER A 99 -7.89 19.78 10.78
N ILE A 100 -7.20 19.79 9.62
CA ILE A 100 -7.43 18.84 8.52
C ILE A 100 -7.14 17.40 8.97
N PHE A 101 -6.23 17.22 9.91
CA PHE A 101 -5.85 15.91 10.40
C PHE A 101 -6.74 15.39 11.53
N ASP A 102 -7.66 16.20 12.08
CA ASP A 102 -8.50 15.87 13.23
C ASP A 102 -7.78 15.00 14.27
N ILE A 103 -7.00 15.67 15.11
CA ILE A 103 -6.07 15.07 16.06
C ILE A 103 -6.79 14.05 16.97
N HIS A 104 -8.08 14.20 17.28
CA HIS A 104 -8.82 13.25 18.11
C HIS A 104 -8.95 11.85 17.47
N THR A 105 -9.20 11.83 16.16
CA THR A 105 -9.39 10.59 15.40
C THR A 105 -8.04 9.89 15.15
N LEU A 106 -6.99 10.69 14.89
CA LEU A 106 -5.62 10.19 14.78
C LEU A 106 -4.97 9.85 16.13
N ASN A 107 -5.45 10.40 17.26
CA ASN A 107 -4.94 10.09 18.59
C ASN A 107 -5.16 8.63 18.99
N SER A 108 -6.25 8.01 18.52
CA SER A 108 -6.46 6.56 18.68
C SER A 108 -5.35 5.77 17.98
N MET A 109 -4.91 6.24 16.81
CA MET A 109 -3.80 5.63 16.08
C MET A 109 -2.44 5.97 16.67
N ARG A 110 -2.24 7.21 17.13
CA ARG A 110 -1.06 7.63 17.89
C ARG A 110 -0.88 6.71 19.07
N ASN A 111 -1.91 6.51 19.88
CA ASN A 111 -1.89 5.65 21.05
C ASN A 111 -1.57 4.18 20.67
N ILE A 112 -2.18 3.64 19.62
CA ILE A 112 -1.84 2.29 19.13
C ILE A 112 -0.36 2.19 18.70
N LEU A 113 0.20 3.24 18.11
CA LEU A 113 1.58 3.28 17.62
C LEU A 113 2.60 3.57 18.74
N SER A 114 2.24 4.40 19.73
CA SER A 114 3.15 4.93 20.76
C SER A 114 3.17 4.14 22.06
N ILE A 115 2.09 3.40 22.40
CA ILE A 115 1.97 2.71 23.71
C ILE A 115 3.03 1.62 23.91
N THR A 116 3.66 1.09 22.85
CA THR A 116 4.51 -0.10 22.98
C THR A 116 5.94 0.03 22.44
N ASN A 117 6.32 1.13 21.76
CA ASN A 117 7.62 1.19 21.08
C ASN A 117 8.26 2.59 21.12
N PRO A 118 9.60 2.68 21.20
CA PRO A 118 10.32 3.95 21.04
C PRO A 118 9.96 4.62 19.71
N PHE A 119 9.84 5.95 19.69
CA PHE A 119 9.51 6.76 18.51
C PHE A 119 10.27 6.32 17.24
N LEU A 120 11.60 6.17 17.35
CA LEU A 120 12.47 5.77 16.24
C LEU A 120 12.17 4.36 15.74
N HIS A 121 11.76 3.45 16.62
CA HIS A 121 11.40 2.09 16.24
C HIS A 121 10.14 2.06 15.36
N VAL A 122 9.14 2.91 15.65
CA VAL A 122 7.92 3.00 14.85
C VAL A 122 8.22 3.52 13.44
N VAL A 123 8.99 4.61 13.33
CA VAL A 123 9.36 5.20 12.04
C VAL A 123 10.25 4.24 11.23
N PHE A 124 11.23 3.60 11.87
CA PHE A 124 12.11 2.64 11.21
C PHE A 124 11.35 1.41 10.71
N THR A 125 10.48 0.82 11.54
CA THR A 125 9.66 -0.33 11.16
C THR A 125 8.71 0.03 10.01
N TYR A 126 8.16 1.25 10.02
CA TYR A 126 7.36 1.74 8.90
C TYR A 126 8.17 1.74 7.60
N PHE A 127 9.37 2.32 7.65
CA PHE A 127 10.21 2.54 6.48
C PHE A 127 10.73 1.23 5.87
N ILE A 128 11.20 0.29 6.70
CA ILE A 128 11.87 -0.93 6.24
C ILE A 128 10.90 -2.10 6.05
N VAL A 129 9.84 -2.16 6.84
CA VAL A 129 8.92 -3.30 6.83
C VAL A 129 7.57 -2.91 6.24
N SER A 130 6.89 -1.94 6.83
CA SER A 130 5.48 -1.66 6.49
C SER A 130 5.31 -1.16 5.05
N ALA A 131 6.07 -0.16 4.62
CA ALA A 131 5.93 0.40 3.28
C ALA A 131 6.34 -0.59 2.17
N PRO A 132 7.52 -1.26 2.24
CA PRO A 132 7.88 -2.27 1.24
C PRO A 132 6.92 -3.45 1.16
N LEU A 133 6.40 -3.91 2.31
CA LEU A 133 5.43 -5.00 2.35
C LEU A 133 4.09 -4.61 1.72
N GLN A 134 3.61 -3.39 1.99
CA GLN A 134 2.41 -2.85 1.36
C GLN A 134 2.58 -2.78 -0.16
N GLU A 135 3.68 -2.22 -0.66
CA GLU A 135 3.90 -2.20 -2.11
C GLU A 135 4.00 -3.62 -2.69
N LEU A 136 4.63 -4.57 -1.98
CA LEU A 136 4.72 -5.95 -2.48
C LEU A 136 3.34 -6.58 -2.68
N LEU A 137 2.43 -6.42 -1.71
CA LEU A 137 1.09 -6.98 -1.75
C LEU A 137 0.16 -6.22 -2.71
N PHE A 138 0.06 -4.90 -2.54
CA PHE A 138 -0.94 -4.08 -3.21
C PHE A 138 -0.51 -3.57 -4.58
N ARG A 139 0.81 -3.51 -4.84
CA ARG A 139 1.36 -3.10 -6.15
C ARG A 139 1.81 -4.32 -6.94
N ALA A 140 2.87 -4.96 -6.49
CA ALA A 140 3.53 -5.98 -7.31
C ALA A 140 2.66 -7.21 -7.52
N PHE A 141 2.14 -7.77 -6.44
CA PHE A 141 1.29 -8.96 -6.51
C PHE A 141 -0.06 -8.64 -7.15
N LEU A 142 -0.82 -7.68 -6.60
CA LEU A 142 -2.17 -7.39 -7.09
C LEU A 142 -2.18 -7.01 -8.57
N THR A 143 -1.26 -6.15 -9.05
CA THR A 143 -1.18 -5.84 -10.49
C THR A 143 -0.85 -7.08 -11.32
N SER A 144 0.12 -7.88 -10.89
CA SER A 144 0.51 -9.10 -11.62
C SER A 144 -0.61 -10.14 -11.66
N ARG A 145 -1.41 -10.20 -10.60
CA ARG A 145 -2.59 -11.04 -10.44
C ARG A 145 -3.75 -10.58 -11.32
N LEU A 146 -4.07 -9.30 -11.32
CA LEU A 146 -5.10 -8.70 -12.18
C LEU A 146 -4.77 -8.87 -13.66
N GLN A 147 -3.48 -8.83 -14.02
CA GLN A 147 -2.99 -9.12 -15.36
C GLN A 147 -3.25 -10.55 -15.85
N LEU A 148 -3.69 -11.47 -15.00
CA LEU A 148 -4.17 -12.78 -15.45
C LEU A 148 -5.60 -12.71 -16.00
N VAL A 149 -6.34 -11.65 -15.66
CA VAL A 149 -7.76 -11.46 -16.00
C VAL A 149 -7.96 -10.34 -17.02
N SER A 150 -7.11 -9.31 -17.01
CA SER A 150 -7.21 -8.17 -17.93
C SER A 150 -5.85 -7.53 -18.20
N GLN A 151 -5.57 -7.17 -19.46
CA GLN A 151 -4.39 -6.37 -19.84
C GLN A 151 -4.70 -4.86 -19.94
N ASN A 152 -5.94 -4.44 -19.66
CA ASN A 152 -6.32 -3.03 -19.77
C ASN A 152 -5.64 -2.21 -18.67
N LYS A 153 -4.68 -1.36 -19.05
CA LYS A 153 -3.92 -0.50 -18.12
C LYS A 153 -4.80 0.38 -17.23
N TYR A 154 -5.90 0.93 -17.75
CA TYR A 154 -6.79 1.80 -16.97
C TYR A 154 -7.55 1.02 -15.91
N PHE A 155 -7.96 -0.21 -16.22
CA PHE A 155 -8.54 -1.12 -15.24
C PHE A 155 -7.54 -1.46 -14.13
N LEU A 156 -6.30 -1.79 -14.48
CA LEU A 156 -5.26 -2.07 -13.48
C LEU A 156 -5.04 -0.87 -12.55
N ILE A 157 -4.87 0.33 -13.13
CA ILE A 157 -4.72 1.59 -12.40
C ILE A 157 -5.90 1.86 -11.48
N ALA A 158 -7.12 1.83 -11.99
CA ALA A 158 -8.31 2.10 -11.19
C ALA A 158 -8.44 1.08 -10.05
N TYR A 159 -8.29 -0.21 -10.34
CA TYR A 159 -8.49 -1.28 -9.37
C TYR A 159 -7.48 -1.22 -8.23
N THR A 160 -6.18 -1.18 -8.54
CA THR A 160 -5.16 -1.18 -7.48
C THR A 160 -5.18 0.11 -6.67
N SER A 161 -5.45 1.25 -7.31
CA SER A 161 -5.54 2.54 -6.61
C SER A 161 -6.77 2.63 -5.70
N LEU A 162 -7.91 2.06 -6.10
CA LEU A 162 -9.10 2.00 -5.25
C LEU A 162 -8.90 1.08 -4.05
N ILE A 163 -8.29 -0.11 -4.24
CA ILE A 163 -7.93 -0.98 -3.11
C ILE A 163 -6.96 -0.25 -2.18
N PHE A 164 -5.94 0.41 -2.73
CA PHE A 164 -4.98 1.18 -1.95
C PHE A 164 -5.64 2.34 -1.19
N MET A 165 -6.61 3.04 -1.78
CA MET A 165 -7.42 4.04 -1.09
C MET A 165 -8.24 3.41 0.05
N PHE A 166 -8.94 2.30 -0.22
CA PHE A 166 -9.83 1.67 0.76
C PHE A 166 -9.11 1.15 2.00
N ILE A 167 -7.88 0.65 1.86
CA ILE A 167 -7.09 0.22 3.03
C ILE A 167 -6.69 1.38 3.96
N HIS A 168 -6.85 2.63 3.52
CA HIS A 168 -6.64 3.83 4.35
C HIS A 168 -7.92 4.34 5.02
N LEU A 169 -9.10 3.82 4.67
CA LEU A 169 -10.35 4.20 5.34
C LEU A 169 -10.35 3.99 6.87
N PRO A 170 -9.70 2.94 7.44
CA PRO A 170 -9.60 2.79 8.89
C PRO A 170 -8.91 3.96 9.59
N LEU A 171 -8.14 4.79 8.87
CA LEU A 171 -7.55 6.02 9.40
C LEU A 171 -8.60 7.09 9.71
N GLN A 172 -9.84 6.91 9.24
CA GLN A 172 -10.97 7.81 9.46
C GLN A 172 -10.68 9.28 9.09
N ASN A 173 -9.74 9.48 8.16
CA ASN A 173 -9.36 10.80 7.69
C ASN A 173 -9.56 10.90 6.18
N PHE A 174 -10.44 11.81 5.78
CA PHE A 174 -10.80 12.01 4.37
C PHE A 174 -9.61 12.49 3.54
N PHE A 175 -8.81 13.42 4.06
CA PHE A 175 -7.64 13.96 3.36
C PHE A 175 -6.62 12.85 3.07
N ILE A 176 -6.28 12.02 4.06
CA ILE A 176 -5.35 10.90 3.86
C ILE A 176 -5.91 9.89 2.84
N THR A 177 -7.22 9.62 2.87
CA THR A 177 -7.86 8.69 1.92
C THR A 177 -7.75 9.21 0.48
N ILE A 178 -8.02 10.49 0.24
CA ILE A 178 -7.89 11.08 -1.10
C ILE A 178 -6.42 11.12 -1.55
N VAL A 179 -5.49 11.49 -0.66
CA VAL A 179 -4.06 11.46 -0.97
C VAL A 179 -3.60 10.04 -1.31
N ALA A 180 -4.08 9.02 -0.59
CA ALA A 180 -3.79 7.63 -0.89
C ALA A 180 -4.31 7.21 -2.27
N LEU A 181 -5.50 7.66 -2.69
CA LEU A 181 -5.99 7.41 -4.05
C LEU A 181 -5.07 8.02 -5.11
N LEU A 182 -4.70 9.29 -4.94
CA LEU A 182 -3.86 10.02 -5.91
C LEU A 182 -2.46 9.39 -6.02
N LEU A 183 -1.83 9.07 -4.88
CA LEU A 183 -0.56 8.36 -4.85
C LEU A 183 -0.70 6.95 -5.40
N GLY A 184 -1.80 6.26 -5.11
CA GLY A 184 -2.14 4.95 -5.67
C GLY A 184 -2.10 4.95 -7.20
N ILE A 185 -2.73 5.97 -7.82
CA ILE A 185 -2.74 6.15 -9.28
C ILE A 185 -1.33 6.42 -9.79
N LEU A 186 -0.63 7.37 -9.18
CA LEU A 186 0.71 7.77 -9.59
C LEU A 186 1.71 6.61 -9.53
N TRP A 187 1.71 5.87 -8.42
CA TRP A 187 2.56 4.72 -8.21
C TRP A 187 2.19 3.55 -9.13
N GLU A 188 0.90 3.33 -9.45
CA GLU A 188 0.54 2.29 -10.42
C GLU A 188 1.05 2.62 -11.83
N ILE A 189 0.86 3.88 -12.27
CA ILE A 189 1.36 4.35 -13.57
C ILE A 189 2.87 4.13 -13.65
N ASN A 190 3.59 4.47 -12.58
CA ASN A 190 5.01 4.23 -12.48
C ASN A 190 5.36 2.73 -12.54
N PHE A 191 4.66 1.91 -11.76
CA PHE A 191 4.92 0.48 -11.67
C PHE A 191 4.70 -0.23 -13.01
N ILE A 192 3.59 0.06 -13.70
CA ILE A 192 3.31 -0.51 -15.02
C ILE A 192 4.40 -0.13 -16.01
N LYS A 193 4.88 1.12 -15.98
CA LYS A 193 5.88 1.64 -16.92
C LYS A 193 7.29 1.08 -16.67
N TYR A 194 7.73 1.04 -15.42
CA TYR A 194 9.14 0.74 -15.10
C TYR A 194 9.37 -0.63 -14.48
N ARG A 195 8.32 -1.27 -13.92
CA ARG A 195 8.39 -2.52 -13.17
C ARG A 195 9.50 -2.52 -12.13
N ASN A 196 9.47 -1.50 -11.27
CA ASN A 196 10.40 -1.35 -10.17
C ASN A 196 9.60 -1.04 -8.89
N ILE A 197 9.56 -2.00 -7.97
CA ILE A 197 8.85 -1.82 -6.70
C ILE A 197 9.72 -1.12 -5.66
N VAL A 198 11.05 -1.23 -5.78
CA VAL A 198 12.00 -0.68 -4.79
C VAL A 198 11.90 0.84 -4.76
N SER A 199 11.86 1.47 -5.94
CA SER A 199 11.70 2.92 -6.08
C SER A 199 10.38 3.43 -5.51
N ILE A 200 9.29 2.71 -5.76
CA ILE A 200 7.96 3.05 -5.23
C ILE A 200 7.93 2.85 -3.72
N SER A 201 8.49 1.76 -3.22
CA SER A 201 8.61 1.49 -1.78
C SER A 201 9.38 2.60 -1.08
N LEU A 202 10.47 3.10 -1.68
CA LEU A 202 11.23 4.22 -1.14
C LEU A 202 10.40 5.52 -1.13
N SER A 203 9.71 5.84 -2.23
CA SER A 203 8.80 7.00 -2.30
C SER A 203 7.70 6.92 -1.24
N HIS A 204 7.04 5.77 -1.10
CA HIS A 204 6.01 5.53 -0.10
C HIS A 204 6.58 5.60 1.32
N ALA A 205 7.72 4.97 1.58
CA ALA A 205 8.39 5.00 2.88
C ALA A 205 8.76 6.42 3.30
N LEU A 206 9.23 7.27 2.38
CA LEU A 206 9.53 8.68 2.64
C LEU A 206 8.27 9.49 2.96
N ILE A 207 7.23 9.43 2.11
CA ILE A 207 5.99 10.19 2.33
C ILE A 207 5.28 9.75 3.61
N GLY A 208 5.04 8.45 3.74
CA GLY A 208 4.33 7.89 4.89
C GLY A 208 5.15 7.94 6.18
N GLY A 209 6.47 7.73 6.09
CA GLY A 209 7.36 7.85 7.24
C GLY A 209 7.42 9.29 7.75
N PHE A 210 7.46 10.27 6.85
CA PHE A 210 7.37 11.69 7.22
C PHE A 210 6.01 12.03 7.84
N PHE A 211 4.91 11.49 7.32
CA PHE A 211 3.59 11.65 7.92
C PHE A 211 3.54 11.07 9.35
N VAL A 212 3.98 9.82 9.53
CA VAL A 212 4.03 9.14 10.83
C VAL A 212 4.92 9.92 11.81
N TYR A 213 6.07 10.39 11.36
CA TYR A 213 6.97 11.22 12.17
C TYR A 213 6.27 12.48 12.70
N ASN A 214 5.61 13.25 11.83
CA ASN A 214 4.91 14.47 12.24
C ASN A 214 3.70 14.16 13.14
N LEU A 215 2.97 13.09 12.85
CA LEU A 215 1.85 12.63 13.69
C LEU A 215 2.31 12.32 15.13
N LEU A 216 3.50 11.76 15.29
CA LEU A 216 4.05 11.42 16.61
C LEU A 216 4.64 12.64 17.35
N LEU A 217 4.96 13.73 16.66
CA LEU A 217 5.49 14.96 17.26
C LEU A 217 4.41 15.92 17.77
N ILE A 218 3.21 15.87 17.21
CA ILE A 218 2.11 16.73 17.63
C ILE A 218 1.58 16.21 18.97
N GLN A 219 1.80 17.00 20.02
CA GLN A 219 1.34 16.74 21.39
C GLN A 219 -0.10 17.19 21.57
#